data_AF-A0A2R6EZA9-F1
#
_entry.id   AF-A0A2R6EZA9-F1
#
_cell.length_a   1.000
_cell.length_b   1.000
_cell.length_c   1.000
_cell.angle_alpha   90.00
_cell.angle_beta   90.00
_cell.angle_gamma   90.00
#
_symmetry.space_group_name_H-M   'P 1'
#
loop_
_entity.id
_entity.type
_entity.pdbx_description
1 polymer ?
#
loop_
_entity_poly.entity_id
_entity_poly.type
_entity_poly.pdbx_seq_one_letter_code
_entity_poly.pdbx_strand_id
1 'polypeptide(L)' 'MPRERHCDFCESEIEPGTGTMFVRTDGTTIHFCSSK' A
#
# COMPACT_ATOMS: atom_id res chain seq x y z
N MET A 1 -17.47 2.07 -1.08
CA MET A 1 -16.68 3.13 -1.73
C MET A 1 -15.23 2.68 -1.72
N PRO A 2 -14.59 2.46 -2.87
CA PRO A 2 -13.17 2.13 -2.90
C PRO A 2 -12.38 3.29 -2.29
N ARG A 3 -11.38 2.98 -1.47
CA ARG A 3 -10.47 3.98 -0.92
C ARG A 3 -9.26 4.04 -1.83
N GLU A 4 -9.04 5.19 -2.45
CA GLU A 4 -7.80 5.50 -3.15
C GLU A 4 -6.66 5.53 -2.13
N ARG A 5 -5.60 4.77 -2.41
CA ARG A 5 -4.38 4.73 -1.59
C ARG A 5 -3.18 4.93 -2.49
N HIS A 6 -2.09 5.42 -1.92
CA HIS A 6 -0.83 5.58 -2.64
C HIS A 6 0.22 4.65 -2.04
N CYS A 7 1.17 4.24 -2.87
CA CYS A 7 2.30 3.44 -2.45
C CYS A 7 3.30 4.32 -1.67
N ASP A 8 3.73 3.86 -0.50
CA ASP A 8 4.67 4.61 0.34
C ASP A 8 6.11 4.64 -0.23
N PHE A 9 6.36 3.89 -1.30
CA PHE A 9 7.68 3.77 -1.93
C PHE A 9 7.83 4.55 -3.23
N CYS A 10 6.87 4.43 -4.14
CA CYS A 10 6.92 5.04 -5.47
C CYS A 10 5.84 6.09 -5.71
N GLU A 11 5.02 6.39 -4.69
CA GLU A 11 3.95 7.39 -4.73
C GLU A 11 2.87 7.13 -5.80
N SER A 12 2.89 5.96 -6.45
CA SER A 12 1.87 5.59 -7.44
C SER A 12 0.57 5.21 -6.74
N GLU A 13 -0.55 5.43 -7.44
CA GLU A 13 -1.86 4.94 -6.99
C GLU A 13 -1.88 3.41 -6.90
N ILE A 14 -2.52 2.91 -5.84
CA ILE A 14 -2.78 1.50 -5.64
C ILE A 14 -4.23 1.25 -6.05
N GLU A 15 -4.39 0.47 -7.12
CA GLU A 15 -5.72 0.04 -7.60
C GLU A 15 -6.49 -0.65 -6.45
N PRO A 16 -7.74 -0.24 -6.17
CA PRO A 16 -8.55 -0.85 -5.13
C PRO A 16 -8.67 -2.38 -5.28
N GLY A 17 -8.37 -3.10 -4.20
CA GLY A 17 -8.35 -4.57 -4.20
C GLY A 17 -7.03 -5.19 -4.67
N THR A 18 -6.02 -4.37 -4.96
CA THR A 18 -4.66 -4.78 -5.34
C THR A 18 -3.63 -4.24 -4.34
N GLY A 19 -2.39 -4.74 -4.41
CA GLY A 19 -1.27 -4.32 -3.58
C GLY A 19 -1.13 -5.12 -2.29
N THR A 20 -0.10 -4.79 -1.51
CA THR A 20 0.24 -5.47 -0.26
C THR A 20 0.30 -4.47 0.87
N MET A 21 -0.36 -4.80 1.98
CA MET A 21 -0.24 -4.07 3.23
C MET A 21 0.73 -4.82 4.15
N PHE A 22 1.86 -4.19 4.47
CA PHE A 22 2.83 -4.73 5.40
C PHE A 22 2.72 -4.01 6.74
N VAL A 23 2.45 -4.76 7.81
CA VAL A 23 2.39 -4.23 9.17
C VAL A 23 3.68 -4.59 9.90
N ARG A 24 4.44 -3.59 10.30
CA ARG A 24 5.67 -3.75 11.09
C ARG A 24 5.34 -4.10 12.54
N THR A 25 6.32 -4.64 13.25
CA THR A 25 6.18 -5.03 14.66
C THR A 25 5.90 -3.86 15.61
N ASP A 26 6.24 -2.64 15.21
CA ASP A 26 5.93 -1.39 15.91
C ASP A 26 4.52 -0.85 15.61
N GLY A 27 3.75 -1.53 14.75
CA GLY A 27 2.40 -1.14 14.34
C GLY A 27 2.36 -0.18 13.14
N THR A 28 3.50 0.24 12.61
CA THR A 28 3.52 1.05 11.38
C THR A 28 3.06 0.23 10.18
N THR A 29 2.24 0.83 9.33
CA THR A 29 1.69 0.17 8.13
C THR A 29 2.34 0.77 6.90
N ILE A 30 2.78 -0.09 5.98
CA ILE A 30 3.38 0.27 4.71
C ILE A 30 2.54 -0.35 3.58
N HIS A 31 2.15 0.46 2.61
CA HIS A 31 1.41 0.06 1.42
C HIS A 31 2.33 -0.03 0.20
N PHE A 32 2.31 -1.20 -0.44
CA PHE A 32 3.06 -1.48 -1.65
C PHE A 32 2.11 -1.69 -2.83
N CYS A 33 2.37 -1.00 -3.95
CA CYS A 33 1.61 -1.23 -5.19
C CYS A 33 1.93 -2.58 -5.86
N SER A 34 3.16 -3.07 -5.70
CA SER A 34 3.65 -4.29 -6.34
C SER A 34 4.84 -4.88 -5.57
N SER A 35 5.27 -6.08 -5.93
CA SER A 35 6.45 -6.77 -5.36
C SER A 35 7.77 -6.36 -6.01
N LYS A 36 7.78 -5.29 -6.80
CA LYS A 36 8.95 -4.82 -7.55
C LYS A 36 10.06 -4.32 -6.62
#